data_AF-A0A2X4VE09-F1
#
_entry.id   AF-A0A2X4VE09-F1
#
_cell.length_a   1.000
_cell.length_b   1.000
_cell.length_c   1.000
_cell.angle_alpha   90.00
_cell.angle_beta   90.00
_cell.angle_gamma   90.00
#
_symmetry.space_group_name_H-M   'P 1'
#
loop_
_entity.id
_entity.type
_entity.pdbx_description
1 polymer ?
#
loop_
_entity_poly.entity_id
_entity_poly.type
_entity_poly.pdbx_seq_one_letter_code
_entity_poly.pdbx_strand_id
1 'polypeptide(L)'
;MVAPDAKSQVTFQYDDGKIVGIDAVVLSTQHSEDISLKDLQEAVMEEIIKPVLPTEWLSASTKYHINPTGRFVIGGPMGDCGLTGRKIIVDTYGGMAVTAAVHSR
;
A
#
# COMPACT_ATOMS: atom_id res chain seq x y z
N MET A 1 -15.12 0.60 10.66
CA MET A 1 -15.24 -0.22 9.43
C MET A 1 -14.37 0.37 8.33
N VAL A 2 -13.82 -0.46 7.45
CA VAL A 2 -13.04 -0.03 6.27
C VAL A 2 -13.99 0.40 5.15
N ALA A 3 -13.59 1.43 4.39
CA ALA A 3 -14.31 1.98 3.24
C ALA A 3 -13.53 1.72 1.92
N PRO A 4 -14.11 1.97 0.74
CA PRO A 4 -13.57 1.44 -0.52
C PRO A 4 -12.23 2.03 -0.99
N ASP A 5 -11.88 3.26 -0.61
CA ASP A 5 -10.64 3.90 -1.07
C ASP A 5 -9.44 3.42 -0.26
N ALA A 6 -8.42 2.89 -0.94
CA ALA A 6 -7.20 2.43 -0.31
C ALA A 6 -6.00 2.53 -1.26
N LYS A 7 -4.81 2.69 -0.68
CA LYS A 7 -3.52 2.71 -1.38
C LYS A 7 -2.52 1.88 -0.58
N SER A 8 -1.74 1.06 -1.27
CA SER A 8 -0.66 0.27 -0.69
C SER A 8 0.65 0.49 -1.45
N GLN A 9 1.76 0.36 -0.73
CA GLN A 9 3.11 0.39 -1.28
C GLN A 9 4.01 -0.56 -0.47
N VAL A 10 4.87 -1.31 -1.15
CA VAL A 10 5.84 -2.21 -0.53
C VAL A 10 7.22 -1.92 -1.09
N THR A 11 8.20 -1.82 -0.20
CA THR A 11 9.61 -1.61 -0.55
C THR A 11 10.38 -2.87 -0.23
N PHE A 12 10.86 -3.56 -1.28
CA PHE A 12 11.65 -4.78 -1.17
C PHE A 12 13.14 -4.48 -1.09
N GLN A 13 13.85 -5.33 -0.35
CA GLN A 13 15.30 -5.39 -0.34
C GLN A 13 15.75 -6.49 -1.30
N TYR A 14 16.72 -6.16 -2.15
CA TYR A 14 17.31 -7.07 -3.12
C TYR A 14 18.80 -7.26 -2.85
N ASP A 15 19.26 -8.50 -2.94
CA ASP A 15 20.67 -8.89 -2.94
C ASP A 15 20.91 -9.83 -4.13
N ASP A 16 21.87 -9.50 -4.98
CA ASP A 16 22.17 -10.23 -6.23
C ASP A 16 20.94 -10.61 -7.06
N GLY A 17 19.99 -9.67 -7.18
CA GLY A 17 18.75 -9.84 -7.95
C GLY A 17 17.70 -10.75 -7.30
N LYS A 18 17.93 -11.22 -6.06
CA LYS A 18 16.96 -11.98 -5.27
C LYS A 18 16.38 -11.12 -4.17
N ILE A 19 15.11 -11.36 -3.85
CA ILE A 19 14.44 -10.72 -2.72
C ILE A 19 15.00 -11.33 -1.43
N VAL A 20 15.50 -10.47 -0.54
CA VAL A 20 16.00 -10.88 0.79
C VAL A 20 15.09 -10.41 1.93
N GLY A 21 14.14 -9.52 1.65
CA GLY A 21 13.17 -9.07 2.65
C GLY A 21 12.38 -7.84 2.21
N ILE A 22 11.57 -7.32 3.13
CA ILE A 22 10.80 -6.09 2.97
C ILE A 22 11.32 -5.03 3.95
N ASP A 23 11.73 -3.87 3.43
CA ASP A 23 12.16 -2.73 4.26
C ASP A 23 10.97 -1.98 4.85
N ALA A 24 9.95 -1.73 4.03
CA ALA A 24 8.80 -0.91 4.42
C ALA A 24 7.50 -1.35 3.74
N VAL A 25 6.42 -1.25 4.49
CA VAL A 25 5.04 -1.41 4.03
C VAL A 25 4.27 -0.13 4.37
N VAL A 26 3.64 0.48 3.38
CA VAL A 26 2.74 1.61 3.55
C VAL A 26 1.35 1.16 3.15
N LEU A 27 0.37 1.37 4.03
CA LEU A 27 -1.03 1.09 3.74
C LEU A 27 -1.89 2.23 4.28
N SER A 28 -2.56 2.92 3.38
CA SER A 28 -3.55 3.94 3.72
C SER A 28 -4.92 3.45 3.26
N THR A 29 -5.85 3.28 4.19
CA THR A 29 -7.21 2.84 3.89
C THR A 29 -8.22 3.82 4.47
N GLN A 30 -9.23 4.13 3.68
CA GLN A 30 -10.36 4.93 4.10
C GLN A 30 -11.16 4.17 5.16
N HIS A 31 -11.68 4.88 6.16
CA HIS A 31 -12.39 4.27 7.27
C HIS A 31 -13.53 5.14 7.79
N SER A 32 -14.46 4.53 8.53
CA SER A 32 -15.53 5.24 9.24
C SER A 32 -14.98 6.14 10.34
N GLU A 33 -15.74 7.16 10.75
CA GLU A 33 -15.35 8.04 11.85
C GLU A 33 -15.30 7.34 13.21
N ASP A 34 -16.03 6.23 13.34
CA ASP A 34 -16.24 5.51 14.60
C ASP A 34 -15.08 4.60 15.02
N ILE A 35 -14.11 4.33 14.12
CA ILE A 35 -12.96 3.47 14.45
C ILE A 35 -11.78 4.33 14.90
N SER A 36 -11.14 3.92 16.00
CA SER A 36 -9.90 4.56 16.45
C SER A 36 -8.75 4.22 15.51
N LEU A 37 -7.76 5.12 15.41
CA LEU A 37 -6.57 4.86 14.59
C LEU A 37 -5.84 3.60 15.06
N LYS A 38 -5.77 3.36 16.37
CA LYS A 38 -5.09 2.19 16.94
C LYS A 38 -5.76 0.89 16.51
N ASP A 39 -7.08 0.80 16.67
CA ASP A 39 -7.83 -0.42 16.31
C ASP A 39 -7.79 -0.65 14.80
N LEU A 40 -7.80 0.42 14.00
CA LEU A 40 -7.60 0.33 12.55
C LEU A 40 -6.22 -0.22 12.20
N GLN A 41 -5.16 0.28 12.85
CA GLN A 41 -3.78 -0.17 12.62
C GLN A 41 -3.60 -1.65 12.98
N GLU A 42 -4.18 -2.08 14.10
CA GLU A 42 -4.17 -3.48 14.53
C GLU A 42 -4.95 -4.37 13.54
N ALA A 43 -6.17 -3.98 13.16
CA ALA A 43 -6.97 -4.72 12.18
C ALA A 43 -6.27 -4.84 10.82
N VAL A 44 -5.66 -3.76 10.32
CA VAL A 44 -4.88 -3.81 9.06
C VAL A 44 -3.68 -4.75 9.19
N MET A 45 -3.00 -4.74 10.33
CA MET A 45 -1.85 -5.63 10.55
C MET A 45 -2.26 -7.10 10.55
N GLU A 46 -3.26 -7.48 11.34
CA GLU A 46 -3.66 -8.87 11.53
C GLU A 46 -4.46 -9.44 10.35
N GLU A 47 -5.35 -8.64 9.75
CA GLU A 47 -6.29 -9.12 8.73
C GLU A 47 -5.79 -8.91 7.29
N ILE A 48 -4.80 -8.04 7.08
CA ILE A 48 -4.31 -7.70 5.73
C ILE A 48 -2.81 -7.96 5.58
N ILE A 49 -1.97 -7.35 6.41
CA ILE A 49 -0.51 -7.40 6.19
C ILE A 49 0.03 -8.81 6.47
N LYS A 50 -0.22 -9.36 7.66
CA LYS A 50 0.29 -10.68 8.05
C LYS A 50 -0.22 -11.84 7.17
N PRO A 51 -1.50 -11.86 6.73
CA PRO A 51 -1.99 -12.94 5.88
C PRO A 51 -1.50 -12.86 4.43
N VAL A 52 -1.14 -11.67 3.94
CA VAL A 52 -0.74 -11.45 2.53
C VAL A 52 0.76 -11.50 2.34
N LEU A 53 1.56 -10.98 3.28
CA LEU A 53 3.01 -10.92 3.13
C LEU A 53 3.69 -12.16 3.72
N PRO A 54 4.57 -12.84 2.97
CA PRO A 54 5.29 -14.00 3.47
C PRO A 54 6.15 -13.66 4.69
N THR A 55 5.99 -14.43 5.77
CA THR A 55 6.66 -14.19 7.05
C THR A 55 8.19 -14.21 6.96
N GLU A 56 8.74 -14.94 6.01
CA GLU A 56 10.18 -15.01 5.74
C GLU A 56 10.79 -13.68 5.25
N TRP A 57 9.97 -12.77 4.72
CA TRP A 57 10.42 -11.45 4.28
C TRP A 57 10.19 -10.36 5.33
N LEU A 58 9.45 -10.67 6.40
CA LEU A 58 9.15 -9.75 7.48
C LEU A 58 10.16 -9.94 8.61
N SER A 59 10.75 -8.83 9.06
CA SER A 59 11.69 -8.84 10.17
C SER A 59 11.35 -7.74 11.18
N ALA A 60 12.01 -7.76 12.33
CA ALA A 60 11.85 -6.70 13.33
C ALA A 60 12.27 -5.30 12.81
N SER A 61 13.02 -5.23 11.71
CA SER A 61 13.40 -3.96 11.07
C SER A 61 12.41 -3.50 10.00
N THR A 62 11.42 -4.33 9.62
CA THR A 62 10.40 -3.94 8.65
C THR A 62 9.55 -2.80 9.22
N LYS A 63 9.48 -1.70 8.48
CA LYS A 63 8.72 -0.50 8.88
C LYS A 63 7.29 -0.60 8.40
N TYR A 64 6.34 -0.36 9.28
CA TYR A 64 4.92 -0.34 8.94
C TYR A 64 4.36 1.08 9.09
N HIS A 65 3.89 1.63 7.98
CA HIS A 65 3.26 2.95 7.90
C HIS A 65 1.77 2.77 7.58
N ILE A 66 0.97 2.53 8.61
CA ILE A 66 -0.48 2.33 8.47
C ILE A 66 -1.21 3.64 8.80
N ASN A 67 -1.92 4.19 7.81
CA ASN A 67 -2.56 5.51 7.86
C ASN A 67 -1.65 6.59 8.50
N PRO A 68 -0.44 6.84 7.95
CA PRO A 68 0.55 7.72 8.59
C PRO A 68 0.09 9.17 8.71
N THR A 69 -0.87 9.60 7.89
CA THR A 69 -1.49 10.94 7.95
C THR A 69 -2.60 11.03 9.02
N GLY A 70 -2.89 9.92 9.73
CA GLY A 70 -3.97 9.83 10.70
C GLY A 70 -5.32 9.50 10.05
N ARG A 71 -6.31 10.39 10.21
CA ARG A 71 -7.69 10.13 9.77
C ARG A 71 -7.80 10.18 8.25
N PHE A 72 -8.40 9.14 7.66
CA PHE A 72 -8.76 9.07 6.25
C PHE A 72 -10.25 8.70 6.12
N VAL A 73 -11.12 9.69 6.34
CA VAL A 73 -12.58 9.48 6.36
C VAL A 73 -13.21 9.82 5.00
N ILE A 74 -12.77 10.91 4.38
CA ILE A 74 -13.25 11.36 3.07
C ILE A 74 -12.31 10.79 2.00
N GLY A 75 -12.84 9.94 1.12
CA GLY A 75 -12.11 9.30 0.03
C GLY A 75 -12.99 9.12 -1.21
N GLY A 76 -12.47 8.41 -2.21
CA GLY A 76 -13.15 8.22 -3.49
C GLY A 76 -13.28 9.53 -4.28
N PRO A 77 -14.28 9.66 -5.17
CA PRO A 77 -14.43 10.83 -6.04
C PRO A 77 -14.58 12.18 -5.32
N MET A 78 -14.99 12.16 -4.04
CA MET A 78 -15.07 13.35 -3.20
C MET A 78 -13.68 13.84 -2.74
N GLY A 79 -12.72 12.92 -2.57
CA GLY A 79 -11.37 13.22 -2.11
C GLY A 79 -10.33 13.34 -3.24
N ASP A 80 -10.52 12.64 -4.36
CA ASP A 80 -9.60 12.67 -5.51
C ASP A 80 -10.36 12.36 -6.80
N CYS A 81 -10.08 13.09 -7.88
CA CYS A 81 -10.77 12.90 -9.16
C CYS A 81 -10.23 11.66 -9.88
N GLY A 82 -11.10 10.70 -10.17
CA GLY A 82 -10.77 9.53 -10.98
C GLY A 82 -10.82 9.83 -12.47
N LEU A 83 -9.75 9.50 -13.21
CA LEU A 83 -9.75 9.51 -14.67
C LEU A 83 -9.20 8.18 -15.21
N THR A 84 -9.76 7.74 -16.34
CA THR A 84 -9.30 6.55 -17.07
C THR A 84 -7.82 6.66 -17.44
N GLY A 85 -7.08 5.55 -17.31
CA GLY A 85 -5.69 5.46 -17.74
C GLY A 85 -4.69 6.24 -16.89
N ARG A 86 -5.01 6.53 -15.62
CA ARG A 86 -4.12 7.24 -14.69
C ARG A 86 -3.39 6.35 -13.68
N LYS A 87 -3.47 5.02 -13.84
CA LYS A 87 -2.79 4.02 -13.00
C LYS A 87 -1.92 3.04 -13.81
N ILE A 88 -1.47 3.44 -15.00
CA ILE A 88 -0.78 2.59 -15.99
C ILE A 88 0.46 1.83 -15.48
N ILE A 89 1.20 2.34 -14.49
CA ILE A 89 2.34 1.61 -13.90
C ILE A 89 1.87 0.53 -12.93
N VAL A 90 0.81 0.80 -12.18
CA VAL A 90 0.15 -0.17 -11.29
C VAL A 90 -0.53 -1.26 -12.13
N ASP A 91 -1.12 -0.89 -13.26
CA ASP A 91 -1.77 -1.83 -14.20
C ASP A 91 -0.78 -2.76 -14.92
N THR A 92 0.52 -2.52 -14.80
CA THR A 92 1.56 -3.29 -15.51
C THR A 92 2.54 -3.95 -14.53
N TYR A 93 3.80 -3.53 -14.50
CA TYR A 93 4.87 -4.25 -13.78
C TYR A 93 5.31 -3.52 -12.50
N GLY A 94 4.52 -2.58 -11.99
CA GLY A 94 4.86 -1.82 -10.79
C GLY A 94 6.15 -1.00 -10.94
N GLY A 95 6.57 -0.70 -12.18
CA GLY A 95 7.81 0.01 -12.50
C GLY A 95 9.04 -0.89 -12.69
N MET A 96 8.92 -2.21 -12.56
CA MET A 96 10.04 -3.14 -12.72
C MET A 96 10.45 -3.34 -14.18
N ALA A 97 9.50 -3.25 -15.11
CA ALA A 97 9.75 -3.39 -16.54
C ALA A 97 9.18 -2.19 -17.31
N VAL A 98 9.53 -2.11 -18.58
CA VAL A 98 9.15 -0.99 -19.45
C VAL A 98 7.65 -1.00 -19.71
N THR A 99 7.01 0.14 -19.44
CA THR A 99 5.64 0.43 -19.87
C THR A 99 5.68 1.40 -21.03
N ALA A 100 5.20 0.99 -22.21
CA ALA A 100 5.34 1.73 -23.46
C ALA A 100 4.84 3.18 -23.39
N ALA A 101 3.74 3.42 -22.66
CA ALA A 101 3.16 4.75 -22.49
C ALA A 101 3.98 5.72 -21.61
N VAL A 102 4.96 5.20 -20.86
CA VAL A 102 5.86 6.00 -20.01
C VAL A 102 7.20 6.29 -20.69
N HIS A 103 7.64 5.39 -21.57
CA HIS A 103 8.93 5.49 -22.28
C HIS A 103 8.86 6.25 -23.62
N SER A 104 7.72 6.86 -23.94
CA SER A 104 7.53 7.62 -25.19
C SER A 104 8.10 9.07 -25.15
N ARG A 105 9.18 9.29 -24.41
CA ARG A 105 9.92 10.56 -24.36
C ARG A 105 11.41 10.34 -24.54
#